data_AF-A0A9P8DXB7-F1
#
_entry.id   AF-A0A9P8DXB7-F1
#
_cell.length_a   1.000
_cell.length_b   1.000
_cell.length_c   1.000
_cell.angle_alpha   90.00
_cell.angle_beta   90.00
_cell.angle_gamma   90.00
#
_symmetry.space_group_name_H-M   'P 1'
#
loop_
_entity.id
_entity.type
_entity.pdbx_description
1 polymer ?
#
loop_
_entity_poly.entity_id
_entity_poly.type
_entity_poly.pdbx_seq_one_letter_code
_entity_poly.pdbx_strand_id
1 'polypeptide(L)'
;MVRAGEGLNLGKLRDCHEVYKEVLHDRLGVDDATDRLNEIFNKEPHFNNWWMVFVSGLGTASVAPFAFNAGYLDLPICYVLGCIVGYLQVVSYRNEGVLNMFEVLATIITSFLSRAFASIGHGRYFCFSALVQSSICLILPGWIVLRASLELQSKSMVSGSVRMVWAIIYSLLLGFGITIGTVLYGAIDKNAVSTTTCSADREIGAHIQLVFALIFSFSLCVLNQAKWRQMPVMIIIALIGRLVSVGLGTKFKGNGQISATIAALAIGLAANLHSRFGTKIENKALDVWEAYLRPHVRAFHKRIRGKSTALRDRRTKKMMESMESGELHDSESIFVPHIRRVGYGLAAAAMLPAILVQVPSGLAVNGSLLSGVQAADQIAGKGQNGSTVTDAATLQSGGSVNSVAFNVGYSVVQIAIGITVGIFASTLIVYPFGKRRSGLFSL
;
A
#
# COMPACT_ATOMS: atom_id res chain seq x y z
N MET A 1 17.93 9.96 -22.38
CA MET A 1 16.86 9.27 -21.62
C MET A 1 16.72 9.96 -20.27
N VAL A 2 15.59 10.63 -20.01
CA VAL A 2 15.31 11.19 -18.68
C VAL A 2 14.86 10.03 -17.79
N ARG A 3 15.70 9.62 -16.84
CA ARG A 3 15.34 8.62 -15.83
C ARG A 3 14.58 9.32 -14.71
N ALA A 4 13.26 9.23 -14.71
CA ALA A 4 12.46 9.62 -13.55
C ALA A 4 12.47 8.47 -12.53
N GLY A 5 12.67 8.77 -11.24
CA GLY A 5 12.64 7.75 -10.18
C GLY A 5 11.28 7.07 -10.10
N GLU A 6 11.25 5.73 -10.09
CA GLU A 6 10.02 4.91 -10.08
C GLU A 6 9.37 4.84 -8.69
N GLY A 7 8.98 5.99 -8.12
CA GLY A 7 8.25 6.07 -6.86
C GLY A 7 6.74 6.24 -7.05
N LEU A 8 5.91 5.48 -6.33
CA LEU A 8 4.45 5.70 -6.26
C LEU A 8 4.13 6.81 -5.26
N ASN A 9 3.56 7.92 -5.74
CA ASN A 9 3.06 9.00 -4.88
C ASN A 9 1.57 9.27 -5.20
N LEU A 10 0.67 8.74 -4.36
CA LEU A 10 -0.78 8.85 -4.54
C LEU A 10 -1.26 10.30 -4.42
N GLY A 11 -0.58 11.12 -3.61
CA GLY A 11 -0.87 12.53 -3.46
C GLY A 11 -0.64 13.33 -4.75
N LYS A 12 0.56 13.21 -5.32
CA LYS A 12 0.93 13.86 -6.59
C LYS A 12 0.07 13.34 -7.74
N LEU A 13 -0.17 12.03 -7.79
CA LEU A 13 -1.01 11.42 -8.82
C LEU A 13 -2.42 12.02 -8.87
N ARG A 14 -3.05 12.25 -7.70
CA ARG A 14 -4.37 12.88 -7.67
C ARG A 14 -4.32 14.33 -8.16
N ASP A 15 -3.29 15.08 -7.78
CA ASP A 15 -3.16 16.50 -8.16
C ASP A 15 -2.90 16.65 -9.66
N CYS A 16 -2.05 15.81 -10.25
CA CYS A 16 -1.86 15.75 -11.70
C CYS A 16 -3.18 15.44 -12.43
N HIS A 17 -3.98 14.52 -11.90
CA HIS A 17 -5.30 14.19 -12.46
C HIS A 17 -6.32 15.33 -12.35
N GLU A 18 -6.19 16.18 -11.32
CA GLU A 18 -7.02 17.37 -11.16
C GLU A 18 -6.68 18.41 -12.24
N VAL A 19 -5.38 18.69 -12.45
CA VAL A 19 -4.90 19.57 -13.54
C VAL A 19 -5.34 19.05 -14.90
N TYR A 20 -5.14 17.75 -15.18
CA TYR A 20 -5.57 17.11 -16.43
C TYR A 20 -7.06 17.35 -16.72
N LYS A 21 -7.93 17.27 -15.71
CA LYS A 21 -9.36 17.52 -15.91
C LYS A 21 -9.69 18.98 -16.11
N GLU A 22 -9.01 19.87 -15.41
CA GLU A 22 -9.23 21.31 -15.57
C GLU A 22 -8.91 21.73 -17.01
N VAL A 23 -7.82 21.21 -17.58
CA VAL A 23 -7.46 21.39 -19.00
C VAL A 23 -8.51 20.76 -19.92
N LEU A 24 -8.93 19.52 -19.67
CA LEU A 24 -9.91 18.82 -20.52
C LEU A 24 -11.30 19.47 -20.53
N HIS A 25 -11.66 20.19 -19.46
CA HIS A 25 -12.91 20.96 -19.38
C HIS A 25 -12.72 22.44 -19.71
N ASP A 26 -11.57 22.81 -20.29
CA ASP A 26 -11.26 24.17 -20.74
C ASP A 26 -11.37 25.22 -19.62
N ARG A 27 -10.98 24.83 -18.40
CA ARG A 27 -10.96 25.68 -17.19
C ARG A 27 -9.57 26.24 -16.86
N LEU A 28 -8.53 25.68 -17.45
CA LEU A 28 -7.14 26.03 -17.21
C LEU A 28 -6.38 25.99 -18.54
N GLY A 29 -5.62 27.04 -18.85
CA GLY A 29 -4.78 27.10 -20.04
C GLY A 29 -3.61 26.11 -19.98
N VAL A 30 -3.03 25.76 -21.13
CA VAL A 30 -1.92 24.79 -21.22
C VAL A 30 -0.65 25.30 -20.53
N ASP A 31 -0.37 26.61 -20.64
CA ASP A 31 0.79 27.23 -20.01
C ASP A 31 0.66 27.19 -18.47
N ASP A 32 -0.47 27.66 -17.93
CA ASP A 32 -0.77 27.60 -16.49
C ASP A 32 -0.76 26.15 -15.95
N ALA A 33 -1.25 25.19 -16.77
CA ALA A 33 -1.23 23.78 -16.40
C ALA A 33 0.19 23.23 -16.32
N THR A 34 1.09 23.69 -17.18
CA THR A 34 2.50 23.29 -17.19
C THR A 34 3.22 23.81 -15.94
N ASP A 35 2.98 25.06 -15.55
CA ASP A 35 3.54 25.66 -14.33
C ASP A 35 3.04 24.93 -13.08
N ARG A 36 1.73 24.67 -13.01
CA ARG A 36 1.13 23.93 -11.89
C ARG A 36 1.62 22.49 -11.82
N LEU A 37 1.88 21.86 -12.97
CA LEU A 37 2.44 20.51 -13.02
C LEU A 37 3.90 20.50 -12.53
N ASN A 38 4.71 21.50 -12.90
CA ASN A 38 6.07 21.67 -12.38
C ASN A 38 6.09 21.89 -10.86
N GLU A 39 5.14 22.66 -10.32
CA GLU A 39 4.98 22.82 -8.86
C GLU A 39 4.68 21.47 -8.18
N ILE A 40 3.79 20.65 -8.76
CA ILE A 40 3.46 19.32 -8.22
C ILE A 40 4.67 18.38 -8.25
N PHE A 41 5.47 18.41 -9.32
CA PHE A 41 6.67 17.60 -9.43
C PHE A 41 7.71 17.98 -8.38
N ASN A 42 7.94 19.28 -8.17
CA ASN A 42 8.94 19.79 -7.22
C ASN A 42 8.48 19.79 -5.77
N LYS A 43 7.20 19.50 -5.50
CA LYS A 43 6.67 19.45 -4.15
C LYS A 43 7.37 18.39 -3.29
N GLU A 44 7.77 18.79 -2.09
CA GLU A 44 8.35 17.91 -1.08
C GLU A 44 7.39 16.79 -0.64
N PRO A 45 7.93 15.64 -0.18
CA PRO A 45 7.10 14.57 0.37
C PRO A 45 6.29 15.04 1.58
N HIS A 46 5.08 14.49 1.72
CA HIS A 46 4.13 14.89 2.76
C HIS A 46 4.54 14.38 4.15
N PHE A 47 5.21 13.23 4.20
CA PHE A 47 5.64 12.58 5.43
C PHE A 47 7.16 12.59 5.54
N ASN A 48 7.66 12.91 6.73
CA ASN A 48 9.09 12.91 7.04
C ASN A 48 9.67 11.49 7.04
N ASN A 49 10.97 11.35 6.75
CA ASN A 49 11.64 10.05 6.61
C ASN A 49 11.53 9.19 7.88
N TRP A 50 11.63 9.79 9.07
CA TRP A 50 11.47 9.07 10.35
C TRP A 50 10.07 8.48 10.53
N TRP A 51 9.04 9.18 10.05
CA TRP A 51 7.68 8.69 10.08
C TRP A 51 7.51 7.49 9.14
N MET A 52 8.17 7.50 7.98
CA MET A 52 8.18 6.34 7.07
C MET A 52 8.79 5.10 7.73
N VAL A 53 9.89 5.24 8.47
CA VAL A 53 10.54 4.11 9.17
C VAL A 53 9.61 3.51 10.23
N PHE A 54 8.97 4.36 11.03
CA PHE A 54 8.01 3.93 12.05
C PHE A 54 6.81 3.19 11.43
N VAL A 55 6.25 3.76 10.36
CA VAL A 55 5.08 3.17 9.67
C VAL A 55 5.45 1.92 8.88
N SER A 56 6.69 1.80 8.40
CA SER A 56 7.21 0.55 7.79
C SER A 56 7.17 -0.60 8.79
N GLY A 57 7.66 -0.37 10.02
CA GLY A 57 7.53 -1.35 11.12
C GLY A 57 6.07 -1.72 11.42
N LEU A 58 5.19 -0.71 11.51
CA LEU A 58 3.76 -0.94 11.75
C LEU A 58 3.10 -1.74 10.60
N GLY A 59 3.50 -1.47 9.35
CA GLY A 59 3.05 -2.19 8.16
C GLY A 59 3.46 -3.66 8.20
N THR A 60 4.74 -3.94 8.49
CA THR A 60 5.25 -5.31 8.62
C THR A 60 4.58 -6.08 9.76
N ALA A 61 4.40 -5.45 10.93
CA ALA A 61 3.71 -6.08 12.05
C ALA A 61 2.23 -6.37 11.73
N SER A 62 1.56 -5.46 11.03
CA SER A 62 0.14 -5.63 10.71
C SER A 62 -0.14 -6.61 9.58
N VAL A 63 0.80 -6.84 8.65
CA VAL A 63 0.62 -7.86 7.60
C VAL A 63 0.79 -9.29 8.09
N ALA A 64 1.62 -9.50 9.11
CA ALA A 64 2.00 -10.83 9.57
C ALA A 64 0.80 -11.72 9.98
N PRO A 65 -0.19 -11.25 10.78
CA PRO A 65 -1.31 -12.08 11.23
C PRO A 65 -2.24 -12.55 10.12
N PHE A 66 -2.60 -11.66 9.18
CA PHE A 66 -3.68 -11.94 8.23
C PHE A 66 -3.17 -12.55 6.92
N ALA A 67 -1.89 -12.34 6.58
CA ALA A 67 -1.27 -12.91 5.39
C ALA A 67 -0.50 -14.19 5.71
N PHE A 68 0.26 -14.23 6.82
CA PHE A 68 1.22 -15.30 7.10
C PHE A 68 0.94 -16.08 8.39
N ASN A 69 -0.27 -15.95 8.95
CA ASN A 69 -0.72 -16.66 10.15
C ASN A 69 0.21 -16.46 11.38
N ALA A 70 0.77 -15.26 11.55
CA ALA A 70 1.61 -14.93 12.69
C ALA A 70 0.81 -14.88 14.01
N GLY A 71 1.47 -15.25 15.10
CA GLY A 71 0.92 -15.10 16.45
C GLY A 71 1.21 -13.72 17.06
N TYR A 72 0.58 -13.41 18.19
CA TYR A 72 0.82 -12.14 18.90
C TYR A 72 2.27 -11.95 19.34
N LEU A 73 2.96 -13.04 19.66
CA LEU A 73 4.37 -13.01 20.08
C LEU A 73 5.32 -12.62 18.94
N ASP A 74 4.95 -12.87 17.69
CA ASP A 74 5.78 -12.54 16.52
C ASP A 74 5.75 -11.03 16.20
N LEU A 75 4.67 -10.34 16.58
CA LEU A 75 4.40 -8.94 16.19
C LEU A 75 5.51 -7.94 16.55
N PRO A 76 6.10 -7.95 17.76
CA PRO A 76 7.16 -7.01 18.11
C PRO A 76 8.43 -7.22 17.26
N ILE A 77 8.75 -8.47 16.94
CA ILE A 77 9.92 -8.80 16.12
C ILE A 77 9.65 -8.39 14.67
N CYS A 78 8.45 -8.68 14.14
CA CYS A 78 8.02 -8.18 12.84
C CYS A 78 8.15 -6.65 12.75
N TYR A 79 7.72 -5.93 13.80
CA TYR A 79 7.83 -4.47 13.87
C TYR A 79 9.29 -4.01 13.76
N VAL A 80 10.20 -4.62 14.55
CA VAL A 80 11.63 -4.27 14.54
C VAL A 80 12.26 -4.56 13.17
N LEU A 81 11.98 -5.73 12.58
CA LEU A 81 12.46 -6.09 11.24
C LEU A 81 11.96 -5.10 10.17
N GLY A 82 10.69 -4.70 10.24
CA GLY A 82 10.11 -3.70 9.34
C GLY A 82 10.70 -2.30 9.52
N CYS A 83 11.08 -1.90 10.74
CA CYS A 83 11.82 -0.67 10.99
C CYS A 83 13.24 -0.73 10.41
N ILE A 84 13.93 -1.87 10.47
CA ILE A 84 15.24 -2.06 9.83
C ILE A 84 15.12 -1.86 8.32
N VAL A 85 14.11 -2.47 7.69
CA VAL A 85 13.84 -2.30 6.25
C VAL A 85 13.56 -0.84 5.91
N GLY A 86 12.68 -0.18 6.67
CA GLY A 86 12.35 1.22 6.44
C GLY A 86 13.57 2.15 6.62
N TYR A 87 14.42 1.86 7.60
CA TYR A 87 15.67 2.60 7.81
C TYR A 87 16.63 2.40 6.64
N LEU A 88 16.84 1.15 6.20
CA LEU A 88 17.65 0.84 5.03
C LEU A 88 17.12 1.57 3.79
N GLN A 89 15.79 1.64 3.61
CA GLN A 89 15.18 2.36 2.49
C GLN A 89 15.52 3.86 2.51
N VAL A 90 15.48 4.50 3.69
CA VAL A 90 15.87 5.92 3.84
C VAL A 90 17.35 6.14 3.52
N VAL A 91 18.22 5.20 3.91
CA VAL A 91 19.66 5.26 3.61
C VAL A 91 19.93 5.03 2.12
N SER A 92 19.22 4.10 1.49
CA SER A 92 19.34 3.78 0.06
C SER A 92 19.10 5.01 -0.82
N TYR A 93 18.15 5.89 -0.45
CA TYR A 93 17.91 7.13 -1.20
C TYR A 93 19.08 8.13 -1.17
N ARG A 94 20.06 7.96 -0.28
CA ARG A 94 21.24 8.83 -0.20
C ARG A 94 22.42 8.32 -1.04
N ASN A 95 22.50 7.02 -1.27
CA ASN A 95 23.63 6.37 -1.94
C ASN A 95 23.15 5.52 -3.12
N GLU A 96 23.47 5.92 -4.35
CA GLU A 96 23.06 5.21 -5.57
C GLU A 96 23.51 3.73 -5.61
N GLY A 97 24.69 3.42 -5.08
CA GLY A 97 25.19 2.05 -4.99
C GLY A 97 24.35 1.16 -4.08
N VAL A 98 23.85 1.72 -2.96
CA VAL A 98 22.97 1.00 -2.04
C VAL A 98 21.57 0.87 -2.62
N LEU A 99 21.09 1.89 -3.34
CA LEU A 99 19.79 1.86 -4.02
C LEU A 99 19.67 0.70 -5.02
N ASN A 100 20.71 0.43 -5.81
CA ASN A 100 20.69 -0.62 -6.83
C ASN A 100 20.73 -2.05 -6.27
N MET A 101 21.12 -2.24 -5.01
CA MET A 101 21.21 -3.54 -4.34
C MET A 101 20.36 -3.64 -3.08
N PHE A 102 19.53 -2.62 -2.81
CA PHE A 102 18.79 -2.47 -1.58
C PHE A 102 17.94 -3.70 -1.29
N GLU A 103 17.26 -4.21 -2.31
CA GLU A 103 16.41 -5.39 -2.24
C GLU A 103 17.13 -6.63 -1.72
N VAL A 104 18.29 -6.90 -2.32
CA VAL A 104 19.09 -8.09 -2.01
C VAL A 104 19.68 -7.93 -0.61
N LEU A 105 20.20 -6.74 -0.27
CA LEU A 105 20.76 -6.48 1.05
C LEU A 105 19.71 -6.56 2.15
N ALA A 106 18.55 -5.93 1.94
CA ALA A 106 17.45 -5.95 2.91
C ALA A 106 16.93 -7.37 3.14
N THR A 107 16.74 -8.16 2.07
CA THR A 107 16.30 -9.56 2.20
C THR A 107 17.31 -10.45 2.90
N ILE A 108 18.61 -10.30 2.62
CA ILE A 108 19.67 -11.05 3.32
C ILE A 108 19.64 -10.72 4.82
N ILE A 109 19.60 -9.43 5.18
CA ILE A 109 19.62 -8.97 6.57
C ILE A 109 18.37 -9.45 7.32
N THR A 110 17.18 -9.24 6.75
CA THR A 110 15.93 -9.63 7.41
C THR A 110 15.78 -11.14 7.51
N SER A 111 16.23 -11.90 6.53
CA SER A 111 16.17 -13.37 6.56
C SER A 111 17.14 -13.97 7.57
N PHE A 112 18.35 -13.40 7.66
CA PHE A 112 19.34 -13.74 8.69
C PHE A 112 18.77 -13.48 10.09
N LEU A 113 18.28 -12.26 10.35
CA LEU A 113 17.73 -11.87 11.64
C LEU A 113 16.46 -12.66 11.99
N SER A 114 15.57 -12.91 11.03
CA SER A 114 14.37 -13.71 11.24
C SER A 114 14.70 -15.12 11.69
N ARG A 115 15.72 -15.75 11.08
CA ARG A 115 16.20 -17.07 11.49
C ARG A 115 16.86 -17.03 12.87
N ALA A 116 17.58 -15.96 13.17
CA ALA A 116 18.17 -15.73 14.49
C ALA A 116 17.10 -15.67 15.59
N PHE A 117 16.10 -14.81 15.41
CA PHE A 117 15.02 -14.68 16.38
C PHE A 117 14.16 -15.94 16.48
N ALA A 118 13.88 -16.61 15.35
CA ALA A 118 13.11 -17.85 15.36
C ALA A 118 13.85 -19.04 16.02
N SER A 119 15.18 -19.04 16.02
CA SER A 119 15.97 -20.06 16.72
C SER A 119 15.86 -19.97 18.25
N ILE A 120 15.46 -18.81 18.79
CA ILE A 120 15.33 -18.60 20.24
C ILE A 120 14.28 -19.57 20.81
N GLY A 121 14.70 -20.39 21.76
CA GLY A 121 13.85 -21.41 22.37
C GLY A 121 13.49 -22.57 21.43
N HIS A 122 14.37 -22.88 20.47
CA HIS A 122 14.21 -23.99 19.51
C HIS A 122 12.90 -23.94 18.71
N GLY A 123 12.46 -22.73 18.32
CA GLY A 123 11.25 -22.54 17.51
C GLY A 123 9.95 -22.58 18.31
N ARG A 124 10.03 -22.69 19.64
CA ARG A 124 8.85 -22.70 20.50
C ARG A 124 8.21 -21.32 20.65
N TYR A 125 8.90 -20.21 20.45
CA TYR A 125 8.28 -18.89 20.68
C TYR A 125 7.87 -18.19 19.38
N PHE A 126 8.73 -18.21 18.37
CA PHE A 126 8.56 -17.37 17.19
C PHE A 126 8.47 -18.20 15.91
N CYS A 127 7.59 -17.80 14.99
CA CYS A 127 7.44 -18.46 13.71
C CYS A 127 8.37 -17.86 12.64
N PHE A 128 9.38 -18.64 12.24
CA PHE A 128 10.34 -18.23 11.21
C PHE A 128 9.69 -17.78 9.89
N SER A 129 8.74 -18.57 9.36
CA SER A 129 8.04 -18.28 8.10
C SER A 129 7.33 -16.92 8.13
N ALA A 130 6.59 -16.64 9.21
CA ALA A 130 5.89 -15.38 9.39
C ALA A 130 6.83 -14.18 9.50
N LEU A 131 7.96 -14.31 10.22
CA LEU A 131 8.95 -13.23 10.37
C LEU A 131 9.60 -12.85 9.02
N VAL A 132 10.06 -13.86 8.26
CA VAL A 132 10.67 -13.61 6.94
C VAL A 132 9.67 -13.03 5.96
N GLN A 133 8.50 -13.65 5.81
CA GLN A 133 7.52 -13.25 4.80
C GLN A 133 6.93 -11.87 5.08
N SER A 134 6.67 -11.54 6.35
CA SER A 134 6.17 -10.20 6.72
C SER A 134 7.20 -9.10 6.50
N SER A 135 8.47 -9.32 6.86
CA SER A 135 9.53 -8.32 6.71
C SER A 135 9.81 -7.94 5.26
N ILE A 136 9.69 -8.91 4.34
CA ILE A 136 9.92 -8.69 2.91
C ILE A 136 8.68 -8.13 2.22
N CYS A 137 7.49 -8.27 2.82
CA CYS A 137 6.20 -7.87 2.24
C CYS A 137 6.16 -6.46 1.64
N LEU A 138 6.77 -5.47 2.31
CA LEU A 138 6.76 -4.08 1.84
C LEU A 138 7.75 -3.80 0.71
N ILE A 139 8.72 -4.69 0.49
CA ILE A 139 9.71 -4.63 -0.58
C ILE A 139 9.17 -5.24 -1.87
N LEU A 140 8.14 -6.11 -1.80
CA LEU A 140 7.65 -6.81 -2.98
C LEU A 140 7.22 -5.83 -4.10
N PRO A 141 7.49 -6.16 -5.38
CA PRO A 141 7.25 -5.29 -6.52
C PRO A 141 5.77 -5.22 -6.91
N GLY A 142 4.85 -5.16 -5.94
CA GLY A 142 3.41 -5.25 -6.16
C GLY A 142 2.85 -4.17 -7.09
N TRP A 143 3.35 -2.94 -6.98
CA TRP A 143 2.97 -1.84 -7.87
C TRP A 143 3.48 -2.04 -9.30
N ILE A 144 4.74 -2.47 -9.45
CA ILE A 144 5.38 -2.71 -10.76
C ILE A 144 4.60 -3.77 -11.53
N VAL A 145 4.28 -4.89 -10.87
CA VAL A 145 3.55 -6.02 -11.46
C VAL A 145 2.13 -5.59 -11.84
N LEU A 146 1.43 -4.87 -10.97
CA LEU A 146 0.07 -4.40 -11.26
C LEU A 146 0.05 -3.47 -12.48
N ARG A 147 0.94 -2.47 -12.51
CA ARG A 147 1.04 -1.54 -13.64
C ARG A 147 1.41 -2.27 -14.93
N ALA A 148 2.39 -3.18 -14.87
CA ALA A 148 2.80 -3.97 -16.02
C ALA A 148 1.62 -4.79 -16.59
N SER A 149 0.81 -5.39 -15.73
CA SER A 149 -0.37 -6.16 -16.13
C SER A 149 -1.47 -5.28 -16.74
N LEU A 150 -1.70 -4.09 -16.19
CA LEU A 150 -2.64 -3.11 -16.74
C LEU A 150 -2.19 -2.57 -18.10
N GLU A 151 -0.90 -2.30 -18.27
CA GLU A 151 -0.33 -1.84 -19.55
C GLU A 151 -0.37 -2.93 -20.63
N LEU A 152 -0.14 -4.19 -20.27
CA LEU A 152 -0.33 -5.33 -21.18
C LEU A 152 -1.77 -5.40 -21.68
N GLN A 153 -2.75 -5.20 -20.79
CA GLN A 153 -4.18 -5.19 -21.15
C GLN A 153 -4.59 -3.95 -21.95
N SER A 154 -3.94 -2.82 -21.73
CA SER A 154 -4.17 -1.60 -22.52
C SER A 154 -3.49 -1.63 -23.89
N LYS A 155 -3.00 -2.80 -24.34
CA LYS A 155 -2.26 -3.02 -25.59
C LYS A 155 -0.90 -2.34 -25.67
N SER A 156 -0.36 -1.85 -24.55
CA SER A 156 1.01 -1.33 -24.46
C SER A 156 1.98 -2.49 -24.21
N MET A 157 2.12 -3.37 -25.21
CA MET A 157 2.81 -4.64 -25.05
C MET A 157 4.27 -4.47 -24.64
N VAL A 158 5.02 -3.57 -25.28
CA VAL A 158 6.46 -3.41 -25.03
C VAL A 158 6.73 -2.91 -23.61
N SER A 159 6.07 -1.82 -23.22
CA SER A 159 6.23 -1.19 -21.90
C SER A 159 5.75 -2.11 -20.76
N GLY A 160 4.63 -2.83 -20.96
CA GLY A 160 4.13 -3.80 -20.00
C GLY A 160 5.03 -5.04 -19.86
N SER A 161 5.51 -5.59 -20.98
CA SER A 161 6.33 -6.82 -20.98
C SER A 161 7.67 -6.61 -20.29
N VAL A 162 8.35 -5.50 -20.55
CA VAL A 162 9.65 -5.19 -19.92
C VAL A 162 9.52 -5.10 -18.41
N ARG A 163 8.46 -4.46 -17.89
CA ARG A 163 8.24 -4.37 -16.44
C ARG A 163 7.85 -5.70 -15.82
N MET A 164 7.12 -6.57 -16.54
CA MET A 164 6.84 -7.93 -16.07
C MET A 164 8.12 -8.76 -15.94
N VAL A 165 8.99 -8.73 -16.96
CA VAL A 165 10.27 -9.44 -16.92
C VAL A 165 11.13 -8.92 -15.76
N TRP A 166 11.17 -7.59 -15.56
CA TRP A 166 11.87 -6.99 -14.43
C TRP A 166 11.32 -7.48 -13.08
N ALA A 167 9.99 -7.56 -12.91
CA ALA A 167 9.39 -8.07 -11.68
C ALA A 167 9.69 -9.55 -11.40
N ILE A 168 9.85 -10.36 -12.45
CA ILE A 168 10.29 -11.76 -12.34
C ILE A 168 11.75 -11.82 -11.87
N ILE A 169 12.65 -11.04 -12.48
CA ILE A 169 14.05 -10.93 -12.06
C ILE A 169 14.14 -10.44 -10.62
N TYR A 170 13.34 -9.45 -10.25
CA TYR A 170 13.25 -8.91 -8.89
C TYR A 170 12.86 -9.99 -7.88
N SER A 171 11.85 -10.80 -8.21
CA SER A 171 11.41 -11.91 -7.36
C SER A 171 12.50 -12.98 -7.20
N LEU A 172 13.30 -13.22 -8.25
CA LEU A 172 14.46 -14.11 -8.20
C LEU A 172 15.55 -13.57 -7.26
N LEU A 173 15.83 -12.27 -7.32
CA LEU A 173 16.78 -11.61 -6.41
C LEU A 173 16.32 -11.71 -4.95
N LEU A 174 15.03 -11.51 -4.68
CA LEU A 174 14.45 -11.69 -3.34
C LEU A 174 14.59 -13.15 -2.86
N GLY A 175 14.27 -14.12 -3.72
CA GLY A 175 14.40 -15.54 -3.40
C GLY A 175 15.84 -15.94 -3.07
N PHE A 176 16.79 -15.45 -3.85
CA PHE A 176 18.23 -15.66 -3.60
C PHE A 176 18.68 -15.01 -2.28
N GLY A 177 18.22 -13.79 -1.99
CA GLY A 177 18.50 -13.10 -0.74
C GLY A 177 18.00 -13.85 0.49
N ILE A 178 16.80 -14.45 0.42
CA ILE A 178 16.27 -15.34 1.46
C ILE A 178 17.21 -16.53 1.67
N THR A 179 17.60 -17.21 0.59
CA THR A 179 18.50 -18.38 0.66
C THR A 179 19.84 -18.01 1.30
N ILE A 180 20.48 -16.92 0.89
CA ILE A 180 21.76 -16.49 1.48
C ILE A 180 21.60 -16.16 2.96
N GLY A 181 20.63 -15.32 3.32
CA GLY A 181 20.47 -14.87 4.70
C GLY A 181 20.19 -16.02 5.66
N THR A 182 19.39 -16.99 5.21
CA THR A 182 19.06 -18.18 6.00
C THR A 182 20.21 -19.16 6.12
N VAL A 183 20.96 -19.43 5.05
CA VAL A 183 22.17 -20.27 5.08
C VAL A 183 23.24 -19.66 5.99
N LEU A 184 23.45 -18.34 5.90
CA LEU A 184 24.48 -17.65 6.69
C LEU A 184 24.24 -17.81 8.19
N TYR A 185 22.99 -17.67 8.65
CA TYR A 185 22.66 -17.96 10.05
C TYR A 185 22.73 -19.45 10.38
N GLY A 186 22.25 -20.32 9.47
CA GLY A 186 22.30 -21.77 9.64
C GLY A 186 23.72 -22.34 9.76
N ALA A 187 24.71 -21.68 9.16
CA ALA A 187 26.13 -22.01 9.30
C ALA A 187 26.70 -21.65 10.69
N ILE A 188 26.15 -20.61 11.34
CA ILE A 188 26.54 -20.19 12.69
C ILE A 188 25.90 -21.09 13.74
N ASP A 189 24.60 -21.36 13.63
CA ASP A 189 23.84 -22.15 14.60
C ASP A 189 23.37 -23.49 13.99
N LYS A 190 24.02 -24.57 14.42
CA LYS A 190 23.69 -25.96 14.00
C LYS A 190 22.29 -26.40 14.43
N ASN A 191 21.68 -25.76 15.42
CA ASN A 191 20.30 -26.04 15.87
C ASN A 191 19.27 -25.03 15.33
N ALA A 192 19.66 -24.19 14.38
CA ALA A 192 18.76 -23.18 13.80
C ALA A 192 17.49 -23.80 13.19
N VAL A 193 16.36 -23.26 13.61
CA VAL A 193 15.01 -23.66 13.18
C VAL A 193 14.81 -23.45 11.68
N SER A 194 14.12 -24.42 11.08
CA SER A 194 13.82 -24.53 9.65
C SER A 194 12.33 -24.72 9.38
N THR A 195 11.49 -24.58 10.41
CA THR A 195 10.06 -24.85 10.29
C THR A 195 9.41 -23.84 9.36
N THR A 196 8.82 -24.37 8.31
CA THR A 196 8.19 -23.62 7.23
C THR A 196 6.71 -23.32 7.52
N THR A 197 6.11 -24.02 8.46
CA THR A 197 4.72 -23.82 8.87
C THR A 197 4.64 -23.25 10.28
N CYS A 198 3.72 -22.32 10.50
CA CYS A 198 3.37 -21.84 11.84
C CYS A 198 2.33 -22.77 12.47
N SER A 199 2.38 -22.95 13.79
CA SER A 199 1.40 -23.76 14.52
C SER A 199 0.03 -23.08 14.52
N ALA A 200 -1.03 -23.84 14.18
CA ALA A 200 -2.40 -23.36 14.14
C ALA A 200 -2.90 -22.81 15.50
N ASP A 201 -2.37 -23.32 16.61
CA ASP A 201 -2.74 -22.89 17.97
C ASP A 201 -2.40 -21.42 18.28
N ARG A 202 -1.55 -20.79 17.45
CA ARG A 202 -1.11 -19.40 17.62
C ARG A 202 -1.83 -18.43 16.70
N GLU A 203 -2.71 -18.94 15.84
CA GLU A 203 -3.39 -18.11 14.86
C GLU A 203 -4.30 -17.09 15.53
N ILE A 204 -4.11 -15.83 15.13
CA ILE A 204 -4.98 -14.74 15.57
C ILE A 204 -6.35 -14.92 14.91
N GLY A 205 -7.43 -14.77 15.69
CA GLY A 205 -8.80 -14.96 15.19
C GLY A 205 -9.15 -14.04 14.01
N ALA A 206 -10.01 -14.52 13.11
CA ALA A 206 -10.35 -13.87 11.83
C ALA A 206 -10.84 -12.41 11.96
N HIS A 207 -11.58 -12.09 13.03
CA HIS A 207 -12.06 -10.72 13.28
C HIS A 207 -10.92 -9.75 13.59
N ILE A 208 -9.89 -10.22 14.30
CA ILE A 208 -8.74 -9.39 14.67
C ILE A 208 -7.79 -9.27 13.48
N GLN A 209 -7.64 -10.33 12.67
CA GLN A 209 -6.94 -10.26 11.39
C GLN A 209 -7.54 -9.20 10.45
N LEU A 210 -8.86 -8.99 10.48
CA LEU A 210 -9.50 -7.92 9.71
C LEU A 210 -9.04 -6.53 10.18
N VAL A 211 -8.95 -6.30 11.49
CA VAL A 211 -8.43 -5.03 12.06
C VAL A 211 -6.98 -4.81 11.64
N PHE A 212 -6.14 -5.85 11.71
CA PHE A 212 -4.76 -5.78 11.23
C PHE A 212 -4.67 -5.45 9.73
N ALA A 213 -5.56 -6.00 8.89
CA ALA A 213 -5.61 -5.63 7.47
C ALA A 213 -5.96 -4.15 7.25
N LEU A 214 -6.77 -3.53 8.10
CA LEU A 214 -7.06 -2.09 8.04
C LEU A 214 -5.88 -1.23 8.50
N ILE A 215 -5.17 -1.65 9.55
CA ILE A 215 -3.93 -1.00 9.99
C ILE A 215 -2.86 -1.08 8.90
N PHE A 216 -2.77 -2.21 8.21
CA PHE A 216 -1.88 -2.39 7.07
C PHE A 216 -2.28 -1.47 5.89
N SER A 217 -3.58 -1.37 5.58
CA SER A 217 -4.09 -0.46 4.56
C SER A 217 -3.78 1.01 4.87
N PHE A 218 -3.94 1.42 6.14
CA PHE A 218 -3.52 2.74 6.61
C PHE A 218 -2.02 2.96 6.42
N SER A 219 -1.21 1.98 6.79
CA SER A 219 0.25 2.03 6.65
C SER A 219 0.66 2.16 5.18
N LEU A 220 0.05 1.40 4.27
CA LEU A 220 0.27 1.52 2.83
C LEU A 220 -0.14 2.89 2.28
N CYS A 221 -1.22 3.49 2.79
CA CYS A 221 -1.62 4.84 2.37
C CYS A 221 -0.55 5.87 2.74
N VAL A 222 0.01 5.78 3.96
CA VAL A 222 1.07 6.69 4.41
C VAL A 222 2.38 6.45 3.66
N LEU A 223 2.80 5.19 3.50
CA LEU A 223 4.02 4.82 2.77
C LEU A 223 3.96 5.30 1.31
N ASN A 224 2.79 5.23 0.67
CA ASN A 224 2.57 5.71 -0.70
C ASN A 224 2.16 7.20 -0.79
N GLN A 225 2.41 8.00 0.26
CA GLN A 225 2.20 9.46 0.28
C GLN A 225 0.77 9.90 -0.06
N ALA A 226 -0.24 9.13 0.37
CA ALA A 226 -1.64 9.52 0.20
C ALA A 226 -1.99 10.73 1.10
N LYS A 227 -2.85 11.62 0.60
CA LYS A 227 -3.34 12.76 1.40
C LYS A 227 -4.35 12.28 2.43
N TRP A 228 -4.32 12.84 3.64
CA TRP A 228 -5.24 12.52 4.75
C TRP A 228 -6.72 12.50 4.36
N ARG A 229 -7.18 13.44 3.52
CA ARG A 229 -8.58 13.49 3.06
C ARG A 229 -8.97 12.32 2.13
N GLN A 230 -8.02 11.64 1.51
CA GLN A 230 -8.27 10.53 0.60
C GLN A 230 -8.22 9.16 1.29
N MET A 231 -7.47 9.06 2.38
CA MET A 231 -7.23 7.79 3.09
C MET A 231 -8.50 7.06 3.54
N PRO A 232 -9.54 7.72 4.10
CA PRO A 232 -10.73 7.02 4.58
C PRO A 232 -11.43 6.22 3.47
N VAL A 233 -11.54 6.81 2.27
CA VAL A 233 -12.16 6.14 1.13
C VAL A 233 -11.32 4.94 0.67
N MET A 234 -9.99 5.10 0.60
CA MET A 234 -9.08 4.02 0.24
C MET A 234 -9.16 2.84 1.22
N ILE A 235 -9.25 3.13 2.53
CA ILE A 235 -9.36 2.11 3.58
C ILE A 235 -10.71 1.38 3.51
N ILE A 236 -11.81 2.08 3.23
CA ILE A 236 -13.13 1.44 3.05
C ILE A 236 -13.12 0.50 1.84
N ILE A 237 -12.49 0.90 0.72
CA ILE A 237 -12.36 0.04 -0.45
C ILE A 237 -11.49 -1.19 -0.14
N ALA A 238 -10.42 -1.02 0.64
CA ALA A 238 -9.60 -2.13 1.12
C ALA A 238 -10.37 -3.09 2.04
N LEU A 239 -11.22 -2.55 2.91
CA LEU A 239 -12.11 -3.36 3.77
C LEU A 239 -13.05 -4.24 2.93
N ILE A 240 -13.69 -3.66 1.90
CA ILE A 240 -14.58 -4.40 1.00
C ILE A 240 -13.83 -5.54 0.33
N GLY A 241 -12.65 -5.25 -0.25
CA GLY A 241 -11.80 -6.25 -0.88
C GLY A 241 -11.41 -7.38 0.09
N ARG A 242 -11.05 -7.03 1.33
CA ARG A 242 -10.66 -8.02 2.35
C ARG A 242 -11.83 -8.89 2.78
N LEU A 243 -13.01 -8.32 3.01
CA LEU A 243 -14.21 -9.08 3.39
C LEU A 243 -14.60 -10.10 2.31
N VAL A 244 -14.56 -9.69 1.04
CA VAL A 244 -14.84 -10.57 -0.10
C VAL A 244 -13.80 -11.69 -0.19
N SER A 245 -12.51 -11.35 -0.04
CA SER A 245 -11.43 -12.32 -0.11
C SER A 245 -11.52 -13.39 1.00
N VAL A 246 -11.80 -12.97 2.24
CA VAL A 246 -11.97 -13.91 3.37
C VAL A 246 -13.22 -14.78 3.19
N GLY A 247 -14.34 -14.18 2.80
CA GLY A 247 -15.60 -14.91 2.59
C GLY A 247 -15.54 -15.93 1.44
N LEU A 248 -14.72 -15.68 0.41
CA LEU A 248 -14.51 -16.61 -0.70
C LEU A 248 -13.39 -17.61 -0.44
N GLY A 249 -12.39 -17.25 0.37
CA GLY A 249 -11.31 -18.16 0.76
C GLY A 249 -11.81 -19.37 1.56
N THR A 250 -12.88 -19.21 2.33
CA THR A 250 -13.52 -20.34 3.04
C THR A 250 -14.29 -21.28 2.09
N LYS A 251 -14.82 -20.74 0.98
CA LYS A 251 -15.58 -21.50 -0.03
C LYS A 251 -14.69 -22.19 -1.07
N PHE A 252 -13.59 -21.56 -1.49
CA PHE A 252 -12.69 -22.06 -2.52
C PHE A 252 -11.29 -22.36 -1.95
N LYS A 253 -11.20 -23.39 -1.11
CA LYS A 253 -9.92 -23.84 -0.52
C LYS A 253 -8.94 -24.25 -1.63
N GLY A 254 -7.70 -23.75 -1.55
CA GLY A 254 -6.62 -24.07 -2.50
C GLY A 254 -6.57 -23.18 -3.77
N ASN A 255 -7.62 -22.44 -4.09
CA ASN A 255 -7.68 -21.59 -5.29
C ASN A 255 -7.63 -20.10 -4.95
N GLY A 256 -6.49 -19.64 -4.41
CA GLY A 256 -6.28 -18.23 -4.01
C GLY A 256 -6.51 -17.22 -5.14
N GLN A 257 -6.30 -17.63 -6.39
CA GLN A 257 -6.46 -16.80 -7.59
C GLN A 257 -7.91 -16.40 -7.86
N ILE A 258 -8.86 -17.32 -7.64
CA ILE A 258 -10.28 -17.06 -7.84
C ILE A 258 -10.75 -16.05 -6.79
N SER A 259 -10.35 -16.25 -5.54
CA SER A 259 -10.64 -15.31 -4.44
C SER A 259 -10.05 -13.91 -4.74
N ALA A 260 -8.81 -13.84 -5.22
CA ALA A 260 -8.16 -12.59 -5.58
C ALA A 260 -8.88 -11.86 -6.74
N THR A 261 -9.23 -12.58 -7.80
CA THR A 261 -9.96 -12.02 -8.96
C THR A 261 -11.32 -11.43 -8.56
N ILE A 262 -12.11 -12.16 -7.76
CA ILE A 262 -13.44 -11.70 -7.33
C ILE A 262 -13.32 -10.55 -6.32
N ALA A 263 -12.35 -10.60 -5.42
CA ALA A 263 -12.07 -9.50 -4.51
C ALA A 263 -11.61 -8.24 -5.26
N ALA A 264 -10.79 -8.38 -6.31
CA ALA A 264 -10.39 -7.27 -7.19
C ALA A 264 -11.56 -6.71 -7.99
N LEU A 265 -12.50 -7.55 -8.43
CA LEU A 265 -13.75 -7.11 -9.04
C LEU A 265 -14.58 -6.26 -8.05
N ALA A 266 -14.71 -6.70 -6.79
CA ALA A 266 -15.42 -5.95 -5.76
C ALA A 266 -14.75 -4.59 -5.45
N ILE A 267 -13.42 -4.56 -5.33
CA ILE A 267 -12.62 -3.33 -5.20
C ILE A 267 -12.89 -2.40 -6.39
N GLY A 268 -12.84 -2.96 -7.60
CA GLY A 268 -13.06 -2.25 -8.85
C GLY A 268 -14.46 -1.62 -8.92
N LEU A 269 -15.49 -2.37 -8.54
CA LEU A 269 -16.87 -1.88 -8.50
C LEU A 269 -17.00 -0.74 -7.49
N ALA A 270 -16.53 -0.93 -6.25
CA ALA A 270 -16.61 0.07 -5.20
C ALA A 270 -15.91 1.38 -5.59
N ALA A 271 -14.71 1.30 -6.15
CA ALA A 271 -13.93 2.48 -6.52
C ALA A 271 -14.43 3.16 -7.81
N ASN A 272 -14.93 2.41 -8.81
CA ASN A 272 -15.57 2.99 -9.98
C ASN A 272 -16.92 3.65 -9.62
N LEU A 273 -17.68 3.05 -8.70
CA LEU A 273 -18.90 3.64 -8.16
C LEU A 273 -18.59 4.93 -7.39
N HIS A 274 -17.57 4.90 -6.53
CA HIS A 274 -17.07 6.08 -5.83
C HIS A 274 -16.61 7.17 -6.81
N SER A 275 -15.89 6.81 -7.88
CA SER A 275 -15.47 7.77 -8.91
C SER A 275 -16.67 8.41 -9.64
N ARG A 276 -17.74 7.65 -9.86
CA ARG A 276 -18.98 8.08 -10.53
C ARG A 276 -19.87 8.98 -9.68
N PHE A 277 -20.03 8.66 -8.39
CA PHE A 277 -20.94 9.38 -7.52
C PHE A 277 -20.24 10.33 -6.55
N GLY A 278 -18.95 10.13 -6.28
CA GLY A 278 -18.19 10.86 -5.26
C GLY A 278 -18.16 12.37 -5.48
N THR A 279 -17.99 12.85 -6.72
CA THR A 279 -18.02 14.29 -7.00
C THR A 279 -19.42 14.88 -6.87
N LYS A 280 -20.47 14.12 -7.20
CA LYS A 280 -21.86 14.56 -7.00
C LYS A 280 -22.20 14.63 -5.51
N ILE A 281 -21.74 13.66 -4.73
CA ILE A 281 -21.95 13.62 -3.27
C ILE A 281 -21.14 14.73 -2.60
N GLU A 282 -19.87 14.93 -2.97
CA GLU A 282 -19.03 16.00 -2.41
C GLU A 282 -19.61 17.38 -2.72
N ASN A 283 -20.04 17.61 -3.96
CA ASN A 283 -20.69 18.87 -4.34
C ASN A 283 -22.02 19.08 -3.60
N LYS A 284 -22.88 18.04 -3.50
CA LYS A 284 -24.12 18.14 -2.71
C LYS A 284 -23.87 18.35 -1.22
N ALA A 285 -22.85 17.72 -0.65
CA ALA A 285 -22.48 17.91 0.75
C ALA A 285 -21.99 19.33 1.00
N LEU A 286 -21.23 19.91 0.07
CA LEU A 286 -20.85 21.32 0.10
C LEU A 286 -22.07 22.24 -0.03
N ASP A 287 -22.98 21.96 -0.95
CA ASP A 287 -24.21 22.75 -1.12
C ASP A 287 -25.07 22.70 0.16
N VAL A 288 -25.22 21.53 0.80
CA VAL A 288 -25.94 21.39 2.09
C VAL A 288 -25.21 22.11 3.23
N TRP A 289 -23.88 22.03 3.27
CA TRP A 289 -23.09 22.75 4.25
C TRP A 289 -23.23 24.27 4.11
N GLU A 290 -23.11 24.80 2.89
CA GLU A 290 -23.20 26.24 2.62
C GLU A 290 -24.63 26.77 2.80
N ALA A 291 -25.65 26.02 2.37
CA ALA A 291 -27.05 26.45 2.43
C ALA A 291 -27.68 26.31 3.83
N TYR A 292 -27.42 25.20 4.54
CA TYR A 292 -28.14 24.88 5.78
C TYR A 292 -27.27 24.94 7.04
N LEU A 293 -26.07 24.32 7.02
CA LEU A 293 -25.29 24.15 8.24
C LEU A 293 -24.48 25.40 8.62
N ARG A 294 -23.84 26.05 7.64
CA ARG A 294 -23.00 27.24 7.85
C ARG A 294 -23.73 28.40 8.55
N PRO A 295 -24.94 28.82 8.16
CA PRO A 295 -25.63 29.92 8.85
C PRO A 295 -25.94 29.56 10.31
N HIS A 296 -26.33 28.30 10.58
CA HIS A 296 -26.58 27.83 11.95
C HIS A 296 -25.31 27.77 12.79
N VAL A 297 -24.20 27.26 12.24
CA VAL A 297 -22.90 27.20 12.92
C VAL A 297 -22.36 28.61 13.20
N ARG A 298 -22.51 29.55 12.25
CA ARG A 298 -22.15 30.97 12.46
C ARG A 298 -23.03 31.64 13.51
N ALA A 299 -24.35 31.44 13.47
CA ALA A 299 -25.26 31.98 14.48
C ALA A 299 -24.97 31.42 15.88
N PHE A 300 -24.66 30.13 15.97
CA PHE A 300 -24.24 29.47 17.20
C PHE A 300 -22.90 29.99 17.72
N HIS A 301 -21.88 30.10 16.85
CA HIS A 301 -20.59 30.70 17.20
C HIS A 301 -20.72 32.17 17.62
N LYS A 302 -21.60 32.95 16.97
CA LYS A 302 -21.87 34.34 17.33
C LYS A 302 -22.61 34.44 18.67
N ARG A 303 -23.50 33.50 19.02
CA ARG A 303 -24.11 33.41 20.37
C ARG A 303 -23.10 33.03 21.45
N ILE A 304 -22.17 32.13 21.16
CA ILE A 304 -21.13 31.72 22.12
C ILE A 304 -20.07 32.82 22.30
N ARG A 305 -19.53 33.37 21.21
CA ARG A 305 -18.61 34.52 21.28
C ARG A 305 -19.28 35.77 21.83
N GLY A 306 -20.54 36.02 21.45
CA GLY A 306 -21.35 37.13 21.96
C GLY A 306 -21.54 37.10 23.48
N LYS A 307 -21.65 35.90 24.10
CA LYS A 307 -21.66 35.75 25.55
C LYS A 307 -20.28 36.03 26.19
N SER A 308 -19.20 35.66 25.51
CA SER A 308 -17.82 35.94 25.96
C SER A 308 -17.45 37.42 25.80
N THR A 309 -17.89 38.08 24.73
CA THR A 309 -17.70 39.52 24.53
C THR A 309 -18.66 40.36 25.37
N ALA A 310 -19.89 39.94 25.68
CA ALA A 310 -20.79 40.68 26.59
C ALA A 310 -20.24 40.80 28.02
N LEU A 311 -19.48 39.81 28.50
CA LEU A 311 -18.74 39.87 29.77
C LEU A 311 -17.53 40.80 29.70
N ARG A 312 -16.89 40.93 28.53
CA ARG A 312 -15.76 41.86 28.29
C ARG A 312 -16.23 43.29 28.03
N ASP A 313 -17.34 43.47 27.32
CA ASP A 313 -17.98 44.75 26.98
C ASP A 313 -18.56 45.46 28.18
N ARG A 314 -18.97 44.77 29.27
CA ARG A 314 -19.30 45.49 30.51
C ARG A 314 -18.13 46.27 31.09
N ARG A 315 -16.89 45.82 30.83
CA ARG A 315 -15.65 46.50 31.23
C ARG A 315 -15.23 47.56 30.21
N THR A 316 -15.39 47.28 28.91
CA THR A 316 -15.01 48.19 27.82
C THR A 316 -16.01 49.31 27.58
N LYS A 317 -17.32 49.07 27.73
CA LYS A 317 -18.39 50.07 27.52
C LYS A 317 -18.26 51.24 28.49
N LYS A 318 -17.84 50.98 29.74
CA LYS A 318 -17.49 52.00 30.74
C LYS A 318 -16.25 52.84 30.36
N MET A 319 -15.44 52.37 29.41
CA MET A 319 -14.21 53.00 28.92
C MET A 319 -14.36 53.59 27.51
N MET A 320 -15.45 53.26 26.81
CA MET A 320 -15.69 53.58 25.40
C MET A 320 -16.79 54.65 25.23
N GLU A 321 -17.68 54.81 26.21
CA GLU A 321 -18.58 55.99 26.31
C GLU A 321 -17.81 57.31 26.49
N SER A 322 -16.51 57.27 26.81
CA SER A 322 -15.59 58.43 26.80
C SER A 322 -14.84 58.63 25.47
N MET A 323 -15.10 57.80 24.45
CA MET A 323 -14.37 57.79 23.17
C MET A 323 -15.32 57.76 21.96
N GLU A 324 -16.56 58.19 22.16
CA GLU A 324 -17.61 58.34 21.15
C GLU A 324 -17.33 59.57 20.25
N SER A 325 -16.35 59.45 19.37
CA SER A 325 -16.18 60.36 18.23
C SER A 325 -15.36 59.68 17.14
N GLY A 326 -16.02 58.99 16.21
CA GLY A 326 -15.37 58.44 15.01
C GLY A 326 -16.03 57.18 14.49
N GLU A 327 -16.68 57.29 13.33
CA GLU A 327 -17.32 56.20 12.60
C GLU A 327 -16.35 55.06 12.26
N LEU A 328 -16.82 53.80 12.34
CA LEU A 328 -16.00 52.63 12.04
C LEU A 328 -16.58 51.78 10.91
N HIS A 329 -15.76 51.64 9.87
CA HIS A 329 -15.91 50.80 8.68
C HIS A 329 -16.35 49.36 8.98
N ASP A 330 -17.39 48.91 8.28
CA ASP A 330 -17.83 47.51 8.24
C ASP A 330 -16.88 46.71 7.31
N SER A 331 -16.01 45.89 7.90
CA SER A 331 -15.15 44.94 7.17
C SER A 331 -15.90 43.63 6.96
N GLU A 332 -16.82 43.59 6.00
CA GLU A 332 -17.41 42.34 5.52
C GLU A 332 -16.34 41.54 4.75
N SER A 333 -15.84 40.46 5.34
CA SER A 333 -15.01 39.49 4.63
C SER A 333 -15.81 38.89 3.47
N ILE A 334 -15.50 39.28 2.23
CA ILE A 334 -16.08 38.73 1.00
C ILE A 334 -15.96 37.20 1.02
N PHE A 335 -17.11 36.51 1.07
CA PHE A 335 -17.13 35.05 1.02
C PHE A 335 -16.81 34.59 -0.40
N VAL A 336 -15.63 34.00 -0.59
CA VAL A 336 -15.30 33.29 -1.83
C VAL A 336 -15.85 31.86 -1.72
N PRO A 337 -16.85 31.47 -2.53
CA PRO A 337 -17.38 30.12 -2.54
C PRO A 337 -16.31 29.12 -2.98
N HIS A 338 -16.35 27.90 -2.44
CA HIS A 338 -15.40 26.87 -2.86
C HIS A 338 -15.65 26.47 -4.32
N ILE A 339 -14.57 26.39 -5.11
CA ILE A 339 -14.66 25.95 -6.51
C ILE A 339 -15.14 24.50 -6.53
N ARG A 340 -16.28 24.26 -7.18
CA ARG A 340 -16.87 22.92 -7.32
C ARG A 340 -15.96 22.04 -8.18
N ARG A 341 -15.72 20.81 -7.72
CA ARG A 341 -14.97 19.81 -8.48
C ARG A 341 -15.78 19.31 -9.67
N VAL A 342 -15.14 19.21 -10.82
CA VAL A 342 -15.74 18.76 -12.07
C VAL A 342 -15.20 17.37 -12.47
N GLY A 343 -16.10 16.55 -13.01
CA GLY A 343 -15.77 15.22 -13.56
C GLY A 343 -15.79 14.08 -12.54
N TYR A 344 -15.18 12.95 -12.92
CA TYR A 344 -15.18 11.69 -12.17
C TYR A 344 -13.94 11.58 -11.26
N GLY A 345 -14.06 11.09 -10.03
CA GLY A 345 -12.89 10.87 -9.15
C GLY A 345 -11.82 9.95 -9.77
N LEU A 346 -10.57 9.98 -9.29
CA LEU A 346 -9.54 9.05 -9.77
C LEU A 346 -9.76 7.66 -9.17
N ALA A 347 -10.55 6.83 -9.88
CA ALA A 347 -10.87 5.45 -9.47
C ALA A 347 -9.62 4.62 -9.22
N ALA A 348 -8.66 4.68 -10.15
CA ALA A 348 -7.45 3.85 -10.11
C ALA A 348 -6.63 4.09 -8.84
N ALA A 349 -6.30 5.35 -8.50
CA ALA A 349 -5.57 5.67 -7.28
C ALA A 349 -6.28 5.22 -6.00
N ALA A 350 -7.61 5.30 -5.97
CA ALA A 350 -8.40 4.88 -4.81
C ALA A 350 -8.39 3.35 -4.59
N MET A 351 -8.13 2.55 -5.63
CA MET A 351 -8.03 1.09 -5.55
C MET A 351 -6.64 0.61 -5.11
N LEU A 352 -5.58 1.41 -5.30
CA LEU A 352 -4.19 0.94 -5.15
C LEU A 352 -3.86 0.35 -3.79
N PRO A 353 -4.19 1.00 -2.65
CA PRO A 353 -3.94 0.40 -1.34
C PRO A 353 -4.69 -0.93 -1.16
N ALA A 354 -5.93 -1.02 -1.66
CA ALA A 354 -6.74 -2.22 -1.56
C ALA A 354 -6.15 -3.41 -2.34
N ILE A 355 -5.58 -3.13 -3.53
CA ILE A 355 -4.91 -4.13 -4.35
C ILE A 355 -3.60 -4.59 -3.69
N LEU A 356 -2.81 -3.65 -3.16
CA LEU A 356 -1.56 -3.96 -2.46
C LEU A 356 -1.78 -4.79 -1.18
N VAL A 357 -2.97 -4.70 -0.55
CA VAL A 357 -3.36 -5.59 0.57
C VAL A 357 -3.62 -7.03 0.10
N GLN A 358 -4.02 -7.26 -1.15
CA GLN A 358 -4.31 -8.61 -1.66
C GLN A 358 -3.06 -9.41 -2.02
N VAL A 359 -2.02 -8.75 -2.53
CA VAL A 359 -0.80 -9.42 -3.03
C VAL A 359 -0.14 -10.32 -1.97
N PRO A 360 0.06 -9.88 -0.71
CA PRO A 360 0.65 -10.72 0.33
C PRO A 360 -0.19 -11.96 0.65
N SER A 361 -1.52 -11.79 0.71
CA SER A 361 -2.44 -12.91 0.96
C SER A 361 -2.42 -13.94 -0.18
N GLY A 362 -2.31 -13.50 -1.44
CA GLY A 362 -2.22 -14.42 -2.57
C GLY A 362 -0.91 -15.22 -2.57
N LEU A 363 0.19 -14.61 -2.13
CA LEU A 363 1.51 -15.26 -2.08
C LEU A 363 1.65 -16.26 -0.94
N ALA A 364 1.00 -15.99 0.19
CA ALA A 364 0.96 -16.90 1.33
C ALA A 364 0.24 -18.21 1.01
N VAL A 365 -0.87 -18.15 0.26
CA VAL A 365 -1.68 -19.34 -0.10
C VAL A 365 -0.89 -20.33 -0.97
N ASN A 366 0.05 -19.85 -1.79
CA ASN A 366 0.85 -20.70 -2.68
C ASN A 366 2.16 -21.19 -2.05
N GLY A 367 2.52 -20.76 -0.83
CA GLY A 367 3.77 -21.17 -0.17
C GLY A 367 5.05 -20.81 -0.94
N SER A 368 4.97 -19.89 -1.90
CA SER A 368 6.06 -19.64 -2.87
C SER A 368 7.37 -19.21 -2.21
N LEU A 369 7.31 -18.30 -1.24
CA LEU A 369 8.47 -17.82 -0.48
C LEU A 369 9.09 -18.89 0.43
N LEU A 370 8.35 -19.96 0.70
CA LEU A 370 8.74 -21.03 1.60
C LEU A 370 9.71 -22.03 0.96
N SER A 371 9.65 -22.12 -0.37
CA SER A 371 10.53 -22.97 -1.15
C SER A 371 11.99 -22.49 -1.09
N GLY A 372 12.25 -21.19 -0.90
CA GLY A 372 13.61 -20.65 -0.70
C GLY A 372 14.23 -21.06 0.62
N VAL A 373 13.41 -21.27 1.64
CA VAL A 373 13.84 -21.81 2.94
C VAL A 373 14.24 -23.27 2.81
N GLN A 374 13.43 -24.07 2.11
CA GLN A 374 13.74 -25.48 1.88
C GLN A 374 15.04 -25.65 1.10
N ALA A 375 15.27 -24.82 0.07
CA ALA A 375 16.53 -24.79 -0.66
C ALA A 375 17.72 -24.41 0.26
N ALA A 376 17.54 -23.42 1.13
CA ALA A 376 18.56 -23.03 2.09
C ALA A 376 18.92 -24.16 3.07
N ASP A 377 17.95 -24.93 3.54
CA ASP A 377 18.19 -26.02 4.48
C ASP A 377 18.90 -27.21 3.82
N GLN A 378 18.63 -27.47 2.54
CA GLN A 378 19.40 -28.42 1.74
C GLN A 378 20.86 -27.99 1.61
N ILE A 379 21.10 -26.69 1.34
CA ILE A 379 22.46 -26.11 1.23
C ILE A 379 23.19 -26.12 2.59
N ALA A 380 22.48 -25.84 3.69
CA ALA A 380 23.04 -25.84 5.04
C ALA A 380 23.26 -27.26 5.61
N GLY A 381 23.03 -28.33 4.83
CA GLY A 381 23.26 -29.71 5.23
C GLY A 381 22.25 -30.26 6.25
N LYS A 382 21.06 -29.64 6.39
CA LYS A 382 20.01 -30.01 7.37
C LYS A 382 18.75 -30.58 6.71
N GLY A 383 18.85 -31.14 5.51
CA GLY A 383 17.71 -31.78 4.84
C GLY A 383 17.09 -32.88 5.70
N GLN A 384 15.79 -32.80 5.95
CA GLN A 384 15.05 -33.92 6.55
C GLN A 384 15.13 -35.12 5.59
N ASN A 385 15.51 -36.29 6.13
CA ASN A 385 15.71 -37.58 5.44
C ASN A 385 17.12 -37.87 4.88
N GLY A 386 18.20 -37.41 5.52
CA GLY A 386 19.53 -37.98 5.28
C GLY A 386 20.09 -37.80 3.86
N SER A 387 19.42 -37.04 2.99
CA SER A 387 19.97 -36.56 1.74
C SER A 387 20.78 -35.30 2.03
N THR A 388 21.95 -35.48 2.65
CA THR A 388 23.04 -34.51 2.52
C THR A 388 23.39 -34.46 1.04
N VAL A 389 22.96 -33.39 0.36
CA VAL A 389 23.39 -33.16 -1.02
C VAL A 389 24.86 -32.72 -0.96
N THR A 390 25.76 -33.68 -0.88
CA THR A 390 27.19 -33.52 -1.18
C THR A 390 27.54 -33.91 -2.61
N ASP A 391 26.56 -34.18 -3.47
CA ASP A 391 26.83 -34.45 -4.87
C ASP A 391 26.58 -33.21 -5.73
N ALA A 392 27.69 -32.59 -6.14
CA ALA A 392 27.75 -31.53 -7.15
C ALA A 392 26.98 -31.87 -8.46
N ALA A 393 26.66 -33.14 -8.70
CA ALA A 393 25.84 -33.60 -9.82
C ALA A 393 24.35 -33.20 -9.74
N THR A 394 23.77 -33.08 -8.54
CA THR A 394 22.39 -32.55 -8.39
C THR A 394 22.34 -31.03 -8.37
N LEU A 395 23.49 -30.38 -8.11
CA LEU A 395 23.68 -28.94 -8.32
C LEU A 395 23.80 -28.59 -9.82
N GLN A 396 24.33 -29.50 -10.64
CA GLN A 396 24.33 -29.38 -12.11
C GLN A 396 22.93 -29.46 -12.72
N SER A 397 22.00 -30.18 -12.09
CA SER A 397 20.58 -30.03 -12.38
C SER A 397 20.03 -28.86 -11.59
N GLY A 398 20.18 -27.63 -12.09
CA GLY A 398 19.67 -26.40 -11.48
C GLY A 398 18.15 -26.32 -11.28
N GLY A 399 17.44 -27.43 -11.05
CA GLY A 399 15.99 -27.53 -10.87
C GLY A 399 15.50 -27.10 -9.49
N SER A 400 16.23 -27.35 -8.39
CA SER A 400 15.73 -27.02 -7.03
C SER A 400 15.75 -25.52 -6.74
N VAL A 401 16.90 -24.85 -6.83
CA VAL A 401 17.03 -23.42 -6.47
C VAL A 401 16.38 -22.49 -7.52
N ASN A 402 16.47 -22.83 -8.82
CA ASN A 402 15.80 -22.03 -9.84
C ASN A 402 14.27 -22.19 -9.78
N SER A 403 13.75 -23.39 -9.46
CA SER A 403 12.30 -23.57 -9.36
C SER A 403 11.67 -22.72 -8.26
N VAL A 404 12.37 -22.46 -7.14
CA VAL A 404 11.94 -21.53 -6.09
C VAL A 404 11.66 -20.13 -6.65
N ALA A 405 12.68 -19.54 -7.29
CA ALA A 405 12.61 -18.18 -7.82
C ALA A 405 11.55 -18.06 -8.91
N PHE A 406 11.48 -19.06 -9.79
CA PHE A 406 10.47 -19.12 -10.85
C PHE A 406 9.05 -19.33 -10.29
N ASN A 407 8.87 -20.10 -9.21
CA ASN A 407 7.55 -20.30 -8.57
C ASN A 407 7.03 -19.03 -7.89
N VAL A 408 7.91 -18.25 -7.24
CA VAL A 408 7.55 -16.95 -6.68
C VAL A 408 7.15 -15.99 -7.79
N GLY A 409 7.99 -15.84 -8.83
CA GLY A 409 7.68 -14.99 -9.98
C GLY A 409 6.38 -15.38 -10.68
N TYR A 410 6.17 -16.68 -10.91
CA TYR A 410 4.94 -17.21 -11.50
C TYR A 410 3.70 -16.89 -10.65
N SER A 411 3.77 -17.11 -9.34
CA SER A 411 2.67 -16.81 -8.41
C SER A 411 2.29 -15.33 -8.43
N VAL A 412 3.28 -14.44 -8.40
CA VAL A 412 3.09 -12.99 -8.46
C VAL A 412 2.39 -12.57 -9.77
N VAL A 413 2.86 -13.09 -10.91
CA VAL A 413 2.28 -12.80 -12.24
C VAL A 413 0.85 -13.30 -12.31
N GLN A 414 0.59 -14.52 -11.86
CA GLN A 414 -0.73 -15.14 -11.89
C GLN A 414 -1.75 -14.36 -11.05
N ILE A 415 -1.36 -13.94 -9.83
CA ILE A 415 -2.20 -13.10 -8.97
C ILE A 415 -2.49 -11.75 -9.65
N ALA A 416 -1.49 -11.13 -10.27
CA ALA A 416 -1.66 -9.85 -10.94
C ALA A 416 -2.58 -9.93 -12.16
N ILE A 417 -2.50 -10.99 -12.96
CA ILE A 417 -3.45 -11.24 -14.04
C ILE A 417 -4.87 -11.40 -13.49
N GLY A 418 -5.07 -12.15 -12.40
CA GLY A 418 -6.38 -12.28 -11.76
C GLY A 418 -6.94 -10.95 -11.28
N ILE A 419 -6.11 -10.15 -10.60
CA ILE A 419 -6.49 -8.81 -10.11
C ILE A 419 -6.93 -7.91 -11.25
N THR A 420 -6.15 -7.88 -12.33
CA THR A 420 -6.43 -6.98 -13.46
C THR A 420 -7.66 -7.40 -14.26
N VAL A 421 -7.88 -8.70 -14.46
CA VAL A 421 -9.13 -9.22 -15.05
C VAL A 421 -10.34 -8.80 -14.21
N GLY A 422 -10.24 -8.90 -12.88
CA GLY A 422 -11.29 -8.46 -11.96
C GLY A 422 -11.59 -6.96 -12.08
N ILE A 423 -10.55 -6.13 -12.10
CA ILE A 423 -10.69 -4.67 -12.26
C ILE A 423 -11.28 -4.32 -13.62
N PHE A 424 -10.84 -4.97 -14.70
CA PHE A 424 -11.36 -4.74 -16.04
C PHE A 424 -12.84 -5.10 -16.14
N ALA A 425 -13.24 -6.26 -15.62
CA ALA A 425 -14.64 -6.66 -15.54
C ALA A 425 -15.48 -5.62 -14.78
N SER A 426 -14.97 -5.07 -13.67
CA SER A 426 -15.67 -4.03 -12.92
C SER A 426 -15.92 -2.74 -13.74
N THR A 427 -14.96 -2.37 -14.60
CA THR A 427 -15.11 -1.17 -15.44
C THR A 427 -16.19 -1.35 -16.50
N LEU A 428 -16.28 -2.54 -17.11
CA LEU A 428 -17.33 -2.88 -18.07
C LEU A 428 -18.72 -2.86 -17.42
N ILE A 429 -18.83 -3.36 -16.18
CA ILE A 429 -20.09 -3.34 -15.43
C ILE A 429 -20.54 -1.90 -15.13
N VAL A 430 -19.63 -1.03 -14.69
CA VAL A 430 -20.00 0.36 -14.31
C VAL A 430 -20.17 1.27 -15.52
N TYR A 431 -19.42 1.02 -16.60
CA TYR A 431 -19.39 1.82 -17.83
C TYR A 431 -19.64 0.97 -19.09
N PRO A 432 -20.83 0.37 -19.24
CA PRO A 432 -21.12 -0.58 -20.32
C PRO A 432 -21.05 0.04 -21.74
N PHE A 433 -21.30 1.35 -21.86
CA PHE A 433 -21.25 2.08 -23.13
C PHE A 433 -19.97 2.92 -23.32
N GLY A 434 -18.94 2.68 -22.49
CA GLY A 434 -17.68 3.41 -22.51
C GLY A 434 -17.77 4.85 -21.94
N LYS A 435 -16.62 5.42 -21.58
CA LYS A 435 -16.51 6.83 -21.18
C LYS A 435 -16.38 7.70 -22.42
N ARG A 436 -17.42 8.47 -22.76
CA ARG A 436 -17.47 9.28 -24.00
C ARG A 436 -16.37 10.36 -24.16
N ARG A 437 -15.55 10.67 -23.15
CA ARG A 437 -14.49 11.72 -23.20
C ARG A 437 -13.27 11.48 -22.30
N SER A 438 -13.01 10.26 -21.84
CA SER A 438 -11.89 9.99 -20.93
C SER A 438 -11.42 8.55 -21.09
N GLY A 439 -10.11 8.34 -21.24
CA GLY A 439 -9.51 7.01 -21.38
C GLY A 439 -9.98 6.05 -20.29
N LEU A 440 -10.25 4.80 -20.67
CA LEU A 440 -10.77 3.77 -19.77
C LEU A 440 -9.86 3.55 -18.55
N PHE A 441 -8.55 3.78 -18.73
CA PHE A 441 -7.51 3.78 -17.72
C PHE A 441 -6.48 4.88 -18.03
N SER A 442 -6.77 6.13 -17.66
CA SER A 442 -5.70 7.12 -17.50
C SER A 442 -5.16 6.92 -16.08
N LEU A 443 -4.14 6.10 -15.96
CA LEU A 443 -3.40 5.85 -14.72
C LEU A 443 -2.16 6.74 -14.68
#